data_AF-A0A1I0MXA4-F1
#
_entry.id   AF-A0A1I0MXA4-F1
#
_cell.length_a   1.000
_cell.length_b   1.000
_cell.length_c   1.000
_cell.angle_alpha   90.00
_cell.angle_beta   90.00
_cell.angle_gamma   90.00
#
_symmetry.space_group_name_H-M   'P 1'
#
loop_
_entity.id
_entity.type
_entity.pdbx_description
1 polymer ?
#
loop_
_entity_poly.entity_id
_entity_poly.type
_entity_poly.pdbx_seq_one_letter_code
_entity_poly.pdbx_strand_id
1 'polypeptide(L)'
;MYYMIGNMAQKELLINVMEKNANIPDQVIAALDQTLKIIEDNYNCDKTPFQNGGYCILCDEPQNIDNVEGIKYLHKQYNLDSDDAEFKEVIVTDNSVNWIQELYIIGTEYAITIFYCVYDLL
;
A
#
# COMPACT_ATOMS: atom_id res chain seq x y z
N MET A 1 -0.18 9.05 -8.13
CA MET A 1 -1.27 8.13 -8.50
C MET A 1 -1.30 7.08 -7.41
N TYR A 2 -2.42 6.39 -7.21
CA TYR A 2 -2.45 5.25 -6.32
C TYR A 2 -3.17 4.09 -6.99
N TYR A 3 -2.74 2.88 -6.64
CA TYR A 3 -3.30 1.62 -7.12
C TYR A 3 -3.95 0.88 -5.97
N MET A 4 -5.21 0.50 -6.12
CA MET A 4 -5.90 -0.39 -5.18
C MET A 4 -5.76 -1.82 -5.68
N ILE A 5 -5.28 -2.70 -4.81
CA ILE A 5 -4.88 -4.07 -5.16
C ILE A 5 -5.45 -5.00 -4.10
N GLY A 6 -6.51 -5.74 -4.45
CA GLY A 6 -7.18 -6.63 -3.50
C GLY A 6 -6.72 -8.09 -3.58
N ASN A 7 -6.01 -8.47 -4.64
CA ASN A 7 -5.58 -9.84 -4.86
C ASN A 7 -4.36 -9.92 -5.81
N MET A 8 -3.72 -11.08 -5.89
CA MET A 8 -2.52 -11.33 -6.70
C MET A 8 -2.81 -11.19 -8.19
N ALA A 9 -3.99 -11.61 -8.66
CA ALA A 9 -4.37 -11.47 -10.07
C ALA A 9 -4.43 -9.99 -10.51
N GLN A 10 -4.95 -9.10 -9.67
CA GLN A 10 -4.97 -7.65 -9.91
C GLN A 10 -3.56 -7.07 -9.89
N LYS A 11 -2.72 -7.52 -8.96
CA LYS A 11 -1.31 -7.12 -8.89
C LYS A 11 -0.58 -7.46 -10.20
N GLU A 12 -0.72 -8.66 -10.72
CA GLU A 12 -0.09 -9.07 -12.00
C GLU A 12 -0.56 -8.24 -13.21
N LEU A 13 -1.80 -7.76 -13.21
CA LEU A 13 -2.30 -6.85 -14.24
C LEU A 13 -1.71 -5.44 -14.12
N LEU A 14 -1.49 -4.99 -12.88
CA LEU A 14 -1.03 -3.63 -12.58
C LEU A 14 0.49 -3.50 -12.55
N ILE A 15 1.25 -4.59 -12.31
CA ILE A 15 2.70 -4.52 -12.14
C ILE A 15 3.41 -4.00 -13.38
N ASN A 16 2.95 -4.39 -14.58
CA ASN A 16 3.46 -3.86 -15.84
C ASN A 16 3.24 -2.36 -16.00
N VAL A 17 2.23 -1.78 -15.34
CA VAL A 17 1.96 -0.34 -15.32
C VAL A 17 2.81 0.33 -14.24
N MET A 18 2.92 -0.30 -13.07
CA MET A 18 3.69 0.20 -11.93
C MET A 18 5.20 0.23 -12.23
N GLU A 19 5.78 -0.86 -12.76
CA GLU A 19 7.21 -0.95 -13.13
C GLU A 19 7.60 0.04 -14.23
N LYS A 20 6.67 0.39 -15.13
CA LYS A 20 6.95 1.34 -16.22
C LYS A 20 6.91 2.79 -15.76
N ASN A 21 6.12 3.08 -14.73
CA ASN A 21 5.85 4.45 -14.30
C ASN A 21 6.62 4.85 -13.04
N ALA A 22 7.04 3.89 -12.22
CA ALA A 22 7.67 4.15 -10.94
C ALA A 22 8.89 3.25 -10.71
N ASN A 23 9.95 3.85 -10.16
CA ASN A 23 11.12 3.15 -9.63
C ASN A 23 10.76 2.54 -8.26
N ILE A 24 9.84 1.58 -8.22
CA ILE A 24 9.45 0.90 -6.99
C ILE A 24 10.52 -0.16 -6.67
N PRO A 25 11.12 -0.16 -5.47
CA PRO A 25 12.11 -1.15 -5.09
C PRO A 25 11.50 -2.57 -4.99
N ASP A 26 12.29 -3.58 -5.36
CA ASP A 26 11.88 -5.00 -5.29
C ASP A 26 11.41 -5.41 -3.89
N GLN A 27 11.96 -4.81 -2.83
CA GLN A 27 11.56 -5.05 -1.44
C GLN A 27 10.10 -4.64 -1.19
N VAL A 28 9.65 -3.55 -1.81
CA VAL A 28 8.26 -3.07 -1.70
C VAL A 28 7.32 -4.02 -2.43
N ILE A 29 7.72 -4.51 -3.61
CA ILE A 29 6.96 -5.53 -4.35
C ILE A 29 6.87 -6.83 -3.56
N ALA A 30 7.96 -7.26 -2.93
CA ALA A 30 7.97 -8.46 -2.10
C ALA A 30 7.08 -8.32 -0.85
N ALA A 31 7.08 -7.16 -0.19
CA ALA A 31 6.21 -6.87 0.95
C ALA A 31 4.73 -6.83 0.54
N LEU A 32 4.43 -6.24 -0.62
CA LEU A 32 3.10 -6.26 -1.22
C LEU A 32 2.62 -7.69 -1.50
N ASP A 33 3.45 -8.52 -2.11
CA ASP A 33 3.14 -9.93 -2.41
C ASP A 33 2.84 -10.73 -1.14
N GLN A 34 3.66 -10.55 -0.09
CA GLN A 34 3.42 -11.19 1.21
C GLN A 34 2.10 -10.76 1.82
N THR A 35 1.80 -9.47 1.79
CA THR A 35 0.56 -8.91 2.36
C THR A 35 -0.67 -9.41 1.60
N LEU A 36 -0.63 -9.37 0.27
CA LEU A 36 -1.73 -9.87 -0.57
C LEU A 36 -1.97 -11.35 -0.35
N LYS A 37 -0.91 -12.15 -0.24
CA LYS A 37 -1.04 -13.58 0.06
C LYS A 37 -1.73 -13.82 1.40
N ILE A 38 -1.39 -13.07 2.45
CA ILE A 38 -2.06 -13.16 3.75
C ILE A 38 -3.55 -12.81 3.60
N ILE A 39 -3.87 -11.75 2.86
CA ILE A 39 -5.26 -11.33 2.63
C ILE A 39 -6.03 -12.42 1.86
N GLU A 40 -5.46 -12.98 0.80
CA GLU A 40 -6.06 -14.05 0.00
C GLU A 40 -6.27 -15.33 0.81
N ASP A 41 -5.23 -15.83 1.48
CA ASP A 41 -5.25 -17.09 2.20
C ASP A 41 -6.25 -17.08 3.36
N ASN A 42 -6.45 -15.92 4.01
CA ASN A 42 -7.26 -15.82 5.23
C ASN A 42 -8.63 -15.16 5.02
N TYR A 43 -8.78 -14.26 4.06
CA TYR A 43 -9.97 -13.40 4.00
C TYR A 43 -10.64 -13.31 2.62
N ASN A 44 -9.87 -13.42 1.54
CA ASN A 44 -10.36 -13.35 0.16
C ASN A 44 -10.52 -14.73 -0.51
N CYS A 45 -10.36 -15.83 0.24
CA CYS A 45 -10.59 -17.20 -0.22
C CYS A 45 -11.99 -17.31 -0.86
N ASP A 46 -12.04 -17.53 -2.17
CA ASP A 46 -13.24 -17.60 -3.03
C ASP A 46 -14.13 -16.34 -3.11
N LYS A 47 -13.65 -15.18 -2.65
CA LYS A 47 -14.43 -13.93 -2.59
C LYS A 47 -13.95 -12.88 -3.59
N THR A 48 -14.87 -12.00 -3.99
CA THR A 48 -14.54 -10.85 -4.84
C THR A 48 -13.63 -9.88 -4.08
N PRO A 49 -12.54 -9.39 -4.70
CA PRO A 49 -11.63 -8.41 -4.09
C PRO A 49 -12.39 -7.21 -3.51
N PHE A 50 -11.83 -6.60 -2.46
CA PHE A 50 -12.34 -5.41 -1.78
C PHE A 50 -13.64 -5.57 -0.98
N GLN A 51 -14.35 -6.69 -1.11
CA GLN A 51 -15.62 -6.91 -0.40
C GLN A 51 -15.45 -7.50 0.99
N ASN A 52 -14.39 -8.27 1.23
CA ASN A 52 -14.12 -8.94 2.49
C ASN A 52 -12.61 -8.95 2.74
N GLY A 53 -12.13 -8.86 3.97
CA GLY A 53 -10.72 -9.07 4.30
C GLY A 53 -9.77 -7.90 4.17
N GLY A 54 -10.00 -7.04 3.17
CA GLY A 54 -9.13 -5.89 2.95
C GLY A 54 -8.44 -5.87 1.60
N TYR A 55 -7.50 -4.93 1.46
CA TYR A 55 -6.72 -4.73 0.25
C TYR A 55 -5.49 -3.84 0.53
N CYS A 56 -4.60 -3.80 -0.46
CA CYS A 56 -3.43 -2.96 -0.45
C CYS A 56 -3.65 -1.70 -1.31
N ILE A 57 -3.06 -0.57 -0.89
CA ILE A 57 -2.97 0.65 -1.67
C ILE A 57 -1.49 0.93 -1.90
N LEU A 58 -1.04 1.00 -3.16
CA LEU A 58 0.31 1.46 -3.50
C LEU A 58 0.27 2.88 -4.05
N CYS A 59 0.98 3.79 -3.42
CA CYS A 59 1.20 5.16 -3.88
C CYS A 59 2.62 5.28 -4.47
N ASP A 60 2.70 5.54 -5.77
CA ASP A 60 3.92 5.42 -6.56
C ASP A 60 4.43 6.75 -7.12
N GLU A 61 4.07 7.89 -6.53
CA GLU A 61 4.55 9.22 -6.96
C GLU A 61 5.75 9.71 -6.14
N PRO A 62 7.00 9.28 -6.44
CA PRO A 62 8.17 9.88 -5.83
C PRO A 62 8.39 11.31 -6.36
N GLN A 63 7.94 11.68 -7.57
CA GLN A 63 8.32 12.98 -8.12
C GLN A 63 7.56 14.19 -7.55
N ASN A 64 6.57 13.97 -6.67
CA ASN A 64 5.88 15.04 -5.98
C ASN A 64 6.26 15.05 -4.50
N ILE A 65 6.82 16.18 -4.05
CA ILE A 65 6.90 16.56 -2.63
C ILE A 65 5.51 16.42 -1.94
N ASP A 66 4.44 16.42 -2.72
CA ASP A 66 3.04 16.27 -2.31
C ASP A 66 2.55 14.82 -2.12
N ASN A 67 3.42 13.80 -2.11
CA ASN A 67 2.96 12.43 -1.78
C ASN A 67 2.34 12.37 -0.36
N VAL A 68 2.76 13.29 0.51
CA VAL A 68 2.12 13.57 1.81
C VAL A 68 0.64 13.97 1.65
N GLU A 69 0.28 14.77 0.65
CA GLU A 69 -1.12 15.14 0.38
C GLU A 69 -1.93 13.96 -0.17
N GLY A 70 -1.31 13.09 -0.97
CA GLY A 70 -1.93 11.83 -1.41
C GLY A 70 -2.27 10.92 -0.23
N ILE A 71 -1.33 10.77 0.71
CA ILE A 71 -1.56 10.01 1.95
C ILE A 71 -2.59 10.67 2.84
N LYS A 72 -2.51 11.99 3.08
CA LYS A 72 -3.55 12.71 3.82
C LYS A 72 -4.93 12.57 3.20
N TYR A 73 -5.01 12.57 1.87
CA TYR A 73 -6.27 12.34 1.16
C TYR A 73 -6.80 10.92 1.43
N LEU A 74 -5.96 9.89 1.35
CA LEU A 74 -6.34 8.51 1.68
C LEU A 74 -6.77 8.38 3.15
N HIS A 75 -5.98 8.92 4.07
CA HIS A 75 -6.31 8.94 5.50
C HIS A 75 -7.67 9.59 5.72
N LYS A 76 -7.93 10.75 5.10
CA LYS A 76 -9.24 11.41 5.19
C LYS A 76 -10.36 10.60 4.55
N GLN A 77 -10.13 10.00 3.37
CA GLN A 77 -11.15 9.22 2.65
C GLN A 77 -11.58 8.00 3.47
N TYR A 78 -10.64 7.33 4.13
CA TYR A 78 -10.88 6.13 4.92
C TYR A 78 -11.05 6.40 6.42
N ASN A 79 -11.04 7.67 6.84
CA ASN A 79 -11.07 8.10 8.23
C ASN A 79 -10.02 7.39 9.10
N LEU A 80 -8.79 7.32 8.57
CA LEU A 80 -7.62 6.76 9.24
C LEU A 80 -6.83 7.87 9.91
N ASP A 81 -6.31 7.58 11.09
CA ASP A 81 -5.29 8.39 11.76
C ASP A 81 -3.96 7.63 11.69
N SER A 82 -2.87 8.31 11.34
CA SER A 82 -1.55 7.66 11.27
C SER A 82 -1.09 7.08 12.61
N ASP A 83 -1.57 7.64 13.72
CA ASP A 83 -1.26 7.14 15.06
C ASP A 83 -2.07 5.87 15.41
N ASP A 84 -3.13 5.58 14.67
CA ASP A 84 -3.97 4.38 14.81
C ASP A 84 -3.50 3.22 13.89
N ALA A 85 -2.34 3.36 13.26
CA ALA A 85 -1.75 2.27 12.47
C ALA A 85 -1.38 1.10 13.40
N GLU A 86 -1.96 -0.07 13.15
CA GLU A 86 -1.66 -1.31 13.88
C GLU A 86 -0.22 -1.77 13.63
N PHE A 87 0.30 -1.43 12.46
CA PHE A 87 1.69 -1.68 12.09
C PHE A 87 2.18 -0.58 11.17
N LYS A 88 3.41 -0.13 11.39
CA LYS A 88 4.08 0.87 10.56
C LYS A 88 5.57 0.56 10.50
N GLU A 89 6.12 0.47 9.30
CA GLU A 89 7.55 0.24 9.09
C GLU A 89 8.10 0.97 7.87
N VAL A 90 9.39 1.26 7.91
CA VAL A 90 10.16 1.62 6.72
C VAL A 90 10.66 0.32 6.09
N ILE A 91 10.17 -0.01 4.90
CA ILE A 91 10.53 -1.22 4.16
C ILE A 91 11.96 -1.10 3.62
N VAL A 92 12.26 0.05 3.01
CA VAL A 92 13.58 0.33 2.43
C VAL A 92 13.78 1.84 2.29
N THR A 93 15.02 2.28 2.49
CA THR A 93 15.48 3.62 2.16
C THR A 93 16.38 3.55 0.94
N ASP A 94 16.02 4.23 -0.14
CA ASP A 94 16.84 4.35 -1.35
C ASP A 94 16.94 5.82 -1.78
N ASN A 95 18.15 6.32 -1.97
CA ASN A 95 18.42 7.69 -2.45
C ASN A 95 17.65 8.81 -1.71
N SER A 96 17.54 8.74 -0.38
CA SER A 96 16.77 9.68 0.46
C SER A 96 15.25 9.59 0.30
N VAL A 97 14.77 8.49 -0.30
CA VAL A 97 13.36 8.13 -0.39
C VAL A 97 13.11 6.94 0.54
N ASN A 98 12.25 7.14 1.52
CA ASN A 98 11.79 6.10 2.43
C ASN A 98 10.49 5.50 1.90
N TRP A 99 10.50 4.20 1.62
CA TRP A 99 9.30 3.44 1.35
C TRP A 99 8.74 2.90 2.66
N ILE A 100 7.47 3.20 2.93
CA ILE A 100 6.78 2.96 4.18
C ILE A 100 5.58 2.05 3.91
N GLN A 101 5.34 1.12 4.83
CA GLN A 101 4.12 0.34 4.92
C GLN A 101 3.36 0.71 6.19
N GLU A 102 2.06 0.92 6.08
CA GLU A 102 1.13 1.12 7.19
C GLU A 102 -0.04 0.14 7.07
N LEU A 103 -0.38 -0.54 8.17
CA LEU A 103 -1.54 -1.42 8.28
C LEU A 103 -2.59 -0.78 9.18
N TYR A 104 -3.83 -0.77 8.70
CA TYR A 104 -5.00 -0.33 9.43
C TYR A 104 -6.03 -1.45 9.47
N ILE A 105 -6.55 -1.76 10.66
CA ILE A 105 -7.69 -2.68 10.80
C ILE A 105 -8.95 -1.84 11.01
N ILE A 106 -9.81 -1.83 9.99
CA ILE A 106 -11.08 -1.10 9.98
C ILE A 106 -12.20 -2.07 10.38
N GLY A 107 -12.75 -1.89 11.57
CA GLY A 107 -13.77 -2.80 12.10
C GLY A 107 -13.20 -4.17 12.44
N THR A 108 -13.99 -5.24 12.29
CA THR A 108 -13.62 -6.57 12.80
C THR A 108 -12.82 -7.45 11.84
N GLU A 109 -12.95 -7.27 10.52
CA GLU A 109 -12.39 -8.20 9.51
C GLU A 109 -11.88 -7.51 8.24
N TYR A 110 -11.62 -6.20 8.28
CA TYR A 110 -11.24 -5.45 7.10
C TYR A 110 -9.92 -4.72 7.31
N ALA A 111 -8.88 -5.09 6.57
CA ALA A 111 -7.58 -4.45 6.67
C ALA A 111 -7.26 -3.57 5.45
N ILE A 112 -6.70 -2.38 5.67
CA ILE A 112 -6.11 -1.58 4.59
C ILE A 112 -4.61 -1.52 4.85
N THR A 113 -3.82 -1.99 3.90
CA THR A 113 -2.36 -1.81 3.95
C THR A 113 -1.94 -0.76 2.92
N ILE A 114 -1.36 0.34 3.36
CA ILE A 114 -0.90 1.44 2.49
C ILE A 114 0.60 1.35 2.36
N PHE A 115 1.08 1.32 1.11
CA PHE A 115 2.48 1.37 0.73
C PHE A 115 2.73 2.70 0.03
N TYR A 116 3.71 3.47 0.50
CA TYR A 116 4.00 4.79 -0.07
C TYR A 116 5.44 5.21 0.14
N CYS A 117 5.88 6.23 -0.60
CA CYS A 117 7.21 6.79 -0.45
C CYS A 117 7.17 8.25 -0.01
N VAL A 118 8.13 8.63 0.84
CA VAL A 118 8.37 10.01 1.28
C VAL A 118 9.85 10.34 1.13
N TYR A 119 10.14 11.60 0.83
CA TYR A 119 11.51 12.10 0.83
C TYR A 119 11.91 12.49 2.24
N ASP A 120 13.16 12.21 2.60
CA ASP A 120 13.80 12.92 3.70
C ASP A 120 13.88 14.40 3.30
N LEU A 121 13.04 15.22 3.92
CA LEU A 121 13.14 16.67 3.82
C LEU A 121 14.43 17.09 4.54
N LEU A 122 15.50 17.32 3.78
CA LEU A 122 16.71 17.99 4.25
C LEU A 122 16.44 19.45 4.64
#